data_AF-A0A2E5IWT9-F1
#
_entry.id   AF-A0A2E5IWT9-F1
#
_cell.length_a   1.000
_cell.length_b   1.000
_cell.length_c   1.000
_cell.angle_alpha   90.00
_cell.angle_beta   90.00
_cell.angle_gamma   90.00
#
_symmetry.space_group_name_H-M   'P 1'
#
loop_
_entity.id
_entity.type
_entity.pdbx_description
1 polymer ?
#
loop_
_entity_poly.entity_id
_entity_poly.type
_entity_poly.pdbx_seq_one_letter_code
_entity_poly.pdbx_strand_id
1 'polypeptide(L)'
;MCASVRWHPEEQRRDDGSVRTVRSAWLVADVTEHGDSQTRYLAYLGNRPQVTKQLREECKALYPEIRIDWAEVARAIEDPPPVVAPDLEALAQHWSEAVIEQGYEPIEVEARIGRGRQRPLSDLSRLIEDAGVVGRIERTSGSIMAYMTEFHPNYAYAVAKLYVLLVGDKDELEMLEAEEPSMFRKMPRAEQVEFWRRSVERIQHSLNS
;
A
#
# COMPACT_ATOMS: atom_id res chain seq x y z
N MET A 1 13.18 -28.90 5.44
CA MET A 1 13.10 -27.83 4.43
C MET A 1 11.67 -27.35 4.44
N CYS A 2 11.44 -26.10 4.84
CA CYS A 2 10.09 -25.53 4.89
C CYS A 2 9.98 -24.51 3.76
N ALA A 3 8.88 -24.56 3.03
CA ALA A 3 8.56 -23.51 2.09
C ALA A 3 8.02 -22.28 2.82
N SER A 4 8.28 -21.09 2.27
CA SER A 4 7.78 -19.81 2.74
C SER A 4 7.42 -18.92 1.54
N VAL A 5 6.72 -17.82 1.81
CA VAL A 5 6.39 -16.83 0.78
C VAL A 5 7.43 -15.71 0.81
N ARG A 6 8.00 -15.39 -0.34
CA ARG A 6 8.81 -14.18 -0.54
C ARG A 6 8.13 -13.26 -1.54
N TRP A 7 8.15 -11.97 -1.24
CA TRP A 7 7.59 -10.95 -2.10
C TRP A 7 8.72 -10.16 -2.76
N HIS A 8 8.68 -10.04 -4.09
CA HIS A 8 9.69 -9.36 -4.89
C HIS A 8 9.04 -8.33 -5.83
N PRO A 9 9.74 -7.23 -6.15
CA PRO A 9 9.35 -6.39 -7.28
C PRO A 9 9.60 -7.15 -8.59
N GLU A 10 8.60 -7.21 -9.45
CA GLU A 10 8.61 -7.87 -10.75
C GLU A 10 8.15 -6.92 -11.85
N GLU A 11 8.76 -7.00 -13.03
CA GLU A 11 8.30 -6.26 -14.20
C GLU A 11 7.10 -6.97 -14.85
N GLN A 12 5.96 -6.28 -14.92
CA GLN A 12 4.77 -6.74 -15.62
C GLN A 12 4.53 -5.86 -16.85
N ARG A 13 4.52 -6.49 -18.02
CA ARG A 13 4.08 -5.87 -19.27
C ARG A 13 2.56 -5.77 -19.33
N ARG A 14 2.05 -4.61 -19.70
CA ARG A 14 0.63 -4.37 -19.98
C ARG A 14 0.32 -4.64 -21.46
N ASP A 15 -0.97 -4.76 -21.77
CA ASP A 15 -1.48 -4.96 -23.13
C ASP A 15 -1.13 -3.79 -24.08
N ASP A 16 -0.90 -2.60 -23.52
CA ASP A 16 -0.46 -1.40 -24.25
C ASP A 16 1.07 -1.36 -24.50
N GLY A 17 1.81 -2.38 -24.06
CA GLY A 17 3.26 -2.49 -24.21
C GLY A 17 4.09 -1.77 -23.15
N SER A 18 3.46 -1.03 -22.23
CA SER A 18 4.16 -0.42 -21.09
C SER A 18 4.62 -1.48 -20.09
N VAL A 19 5.74 -1.22 -19.42
CA VAL A 19 6.27 -2.05 -18.32
C VAL A 19 5.96 -1.32 -17.01
N ARG A 20 5.42 -2.05 -16.03
CA ARG A 20 5.30 -1.55 -14.66
C ARG A 20 5.98 -2.51 -13.69
N THR A 21 6.50 -1.98 -12.59
CA THR A 21 6.93 -2.82 -11.48
C THR A 21 5.71 -3.13 -10.61
N VAL A 22 5.53 -4.40 -10.25
CA VAL A 22 4.50 -4.86 -9.32
C VAL A 22 5.14 -5.78 -8.30
N ARG A 23 4.65 -5.72 -7.07
CA ARG A 23 5.05 -6.68 -6.04
C ARG A 23 4.35 -8.01 -6.29
N SER A 24 5.12 -9.07 -6.45
CA SER A 24 4.61 -10.43 -6.66
C SER A 24 5.14 -11.39 -5.62
N ALA A 25 4.27 -12.32 -5.21
CA ALA A 25 4.60 -13.38 -4.30
C ALA A 25 5.18 -14.58 -5.04
N TRP A 26 6.17 -15.20 -4.40
CA TRP A 26 6.82 -16.43 -4.81
C TRP A 26 6.78 -17.41 -3.65
N LEU A 27 6.42 -18.66 -3.94
CA LEU A 27 6.62 -19.76 -3.01
C LEU A 27 8.07 -20.23 -3.16
N VAL A 28 8.85 -20.17 -2.09
CA VAL A 28 10.26 -20.55 -2.10
C VAL A 28 10.56 -21.55 -0.99
N ALA A 29 11.66 -22.29 -1.09
CA ALA A 29 12.20 -23.08 0.01
C ALA A 29 13.72 -22.95 0.04
N ASP A 30 14.27 -22.77 1.24
CA ASP A 30 15.71 -22.84 1.43
C ASP A 30 16.13 -24.31 1.51
N VAL A 31 16.94 -24.73 0.53
CA VAL A 31 17.47 -26.07 0.33
C VAL A 31 18.97 -26.05 0.57
N THR A 32 19.48 -26.99 1.35
CA THR A 32 20.92 -27.17 1.52
C THR A 32 21.39 -28.23 0.54
N GLU A 33 22.11 -27.81 -0.49
CA GLU A 33 22.73 -28.71 -1.46
C GLU A 33 24.25 -28.55 -1.39
N HIS A 34 24.97 -29.67 -1.23
CA HIS A 34 26.44 -29.69 -1.21
C HIS A 34 27.11 -28.83 -0.12
N GLY A 35 26.38 -28.55 0.98
CA GLY A 35 26.88 -27.72 2.09
C GLY A 35 26.54 -26.23 1.98
N ASP A 36 26.01 -25.79 0.83
CA ASP A 36 25.57 -24.43 0.60
C ASP A 36 24.05 -24.31 0.69
N SER A 37 23.56 -23.27 1.38
CA SER A 37 22.14 -22.96 1.44
C SER A 37 21.73 -22.14 0.21
N GLN A 38 20.85 -22.69 -0.61
CA GLN A 38 20.28 -22.01 -1.78
C GLN A 38 18.78 -21.84 -1.63
N THR A 39 18.24 -20.71 -2.08
CA THR A 39 16.79 -20.52 -2.18
C THR A 39 16.31 -21.11 -3.50
N ARG A 40 15.44 -22.12 -3.44
CA ARG A 40 14.74 -22.69 -4.59
C ARG A 40 13.36 -22.04 -4.74
N TYR A 41 13.05 -21.52 -5.93
CA TYR A 41 11.74 -20.98 -6.28
C TYR A 41 10.83 -22.12 -6.75
N LEU A 42 9.71 -22.33 -6.05
CA LEU A 42 8.80 -23.46 -6.26
C LEU A 42 7.63 -23.07 -7.16
N ALA A 43 7.08 -21.87 -6.98
CA ALA A 43 5.97 -21.39 -7.78
C ALA A 43 5.91 -19.86 -7.79
N TYR A 44 5.59 -19.29 -8.95
CA TYR A 44 5.16 -17.90 -9.06
C TYR A 44 3.69 -17.81 -8.66
N LEU A 45 3.37 -16.97 -7.68
CA LEU A 45 2.01 -16.81 -7.17
C LEU A 45 1.33 -15.53 -7.68
N GLY A 46 2.10 -14.61 -8.25
CA GLY A 46 1.59 -13.34 -8.78
C GLY A 46 1.40 -12.25 -7.74
N ASN A 47 0.85 -11.12 -8.18
CA ASN A 47 0.64 -9.91 -7.36
C ASN A 47 -0.68 -9.92 -6.56
N ARG A 48 -1.57 -10.87 -6.84
CA ARG A 48 -2.77 -11.17 -6.03
C ARG A 48 -2.85 -12.67 -5.79
N PRO A 49 -1.90 -13.23 -5.03
CA PRO A 49 -1.77 -14.66 -4.88
C PRO A 49 -2.97 -15.25 -4.13
N GLN A 50 -3.37 -16.46 -4.52
CA GLN A 50 -4.33 -17.26 -3.77
C GLN A 50 -3.82 -18.69 -3.67
N VAL A 51 -4.02 -19.31 -2.50
CA VAL A 51 -3.68 -20.72 -2.32
C VAL A 51 -4.80 -21.59 -2.90
N THR A 52 -4.66 -21.96 -4.17
CA THR A 52 -5.64 -22.81 -4.86
C THR A 52 -5.39 -24.30 -4.59
N LYS A 53 -6.41 -25.14 -4.79
CA LYS A 53 -6.25 -26.60 -4.71
C LYS A 53 -5.24 -27.12 -5.74
N GLN A 54 -5.28 -26.58 -6.96
CA GLN A 54 -4.36 -26.95 -8.04
C GLN A 54 -2.90 -26.68 -7.66
N LEU A 55 -2.59 -25.50 -7.11
CA LEU A 55 -1.24 -25.17 -6.64
C LEU A 55 -0.73 -26.20 -5.62
N ARG A 56 -1.60 -26.63 -4.69
CA ARG A 56 -1.23 -27.63 -3.67
C ARG A 56 -0.90 -28.99 -4.29
N GLU A 57 -1.69 -29.41 -5.27
CA GLU A 57 -1.50 -30.69 -5.96
C GLU A 57 -0.24 -30.67 -6.82
N GLU A 58 -0.01 -29.58 -7.57
CA GLU A 58 1.20 -29.37 -8.38
C GLU A 58 2.47 -29.37 -7.51
N CYS A 59 2.50 -28.59 -6.42
CA CYS A 59 3.66 -28.58 -5.54
C CYS A 59 3.91 -29.95 -4.88
N LYS A 60 2.86 -30.69 -4.51
CA LYS A 60 3.00 -32.04 -3.94
C LYS A 60 3.58 -33.03 -4.96
N ALA A 61 3.23 -32.89 -6.24
CA ALA A 61 3.74 -33.74 -7.31
C ALA A 61 5.18 -33.39 -7.70
N LEU A 62 5.50 -32.09 -7.80
CA LEU A 62 6.79 -31.60 -8.27
C LEU A 62 7.88 -31.57 -7.19
N TYR A 63 7.49 -31.33 -5.93
CA TYR A 63 8.42 -31.16 -4.81
C TYR A 63 7.99 -31.99 -3.58
N PRO A 64 7.84 -33.32 -3.71
CA PRO A 64 7.33 -34.18 -2.63
C PRO A 64 8.18 -34.16 -1.35
N GLU A 65 9.46 -33.80 -1.46
CA GLU A 65 10.43 -33.71 -0.38
C GLU A 65 10.33 -32.40 0.43
N ILE A 66 9.65 -31.38 -0.10
CA ILE A 66 9.52 -30.07 0.54
C ILE A 66 8.25 -30.04 1.37
N ARG A 67 8.40 -29.75 2.68
CA ARG A 67 7.25 -29.55 3.55
C ARG A 67 6.70 -28.14 3.35
N ILE A 68 5.43 -28.05 2.98
CA ILE A 68 4.73 -26.78 2.78
C ILE A 68 3.60 -26.69 3.82
N ASP A 69 3.69 -25.72 4.72
CA ASP A 69 2.57 -25.37 5.60
C ASP A 69 1.64 -24.40 4.86
N TRP A 70 0.55 -24.93 4.32
CA TRP A 70 -0.40 -24.13 3.54
C TRP A 70 -1.16 -23.08 4.37
N ALA A 71 -1.28 -23.25 5.68
CA ALA A 71 -1.91 -22.27 6.55
C ALA A 71 -0.96 -21.08 6.79
N GLU A 72 0.33 -21.34 6.95
CA GLU A 72 1.36 -20.30 7.03
C GLU A 72 1.50 -19.54 5.70
N VAL A 73 1.51 -20.25 4.56
CA VAL A 73 1.53 -19.64 3.22
C VAL A 73 0.32 -18.74 3.00
N ALA A 74 -0.89 -19.18 3.37
CA ALA A 74 -2.10 -18.36 3.27
C ALA A 74 -2.01 -17.09 4.11
N ARG A 75 -1.52 -17.20 5.36
CA ARG A 75 -1.33 -16.06 6.25
C ARG A 75 -0.31 -15.05 5.69
N ALA A 76 0.81 -15.53 5.16
CA ALA A 76 1.86 -14.68 4.57
C ALA A 76 1.44 -14.01 3.25
N ILE A 77 0.41 -14.56 2.58
CA ILE A 77 -0.25 -13.95 1.43
C ILE A 77 -1.23 -12.85 1.88
N GLU A 78 -2.04 -13.14 2.90
CA GLU A 78 -3.03 -12.22 3.44
C GLU A 78 -2.38 -11.02 4.15
N ASP A 79 -1.20 -11.22 4.73
CA ASP A 79 -0.44 -10.23 5.48
C ASP A 79 0.99 -10.09 4.93
N PRO A 80 1.16 -9.48 3.75
CA PRO A 80 2.48 -9.29 3.16
C PRO A 80 3.31 -8.34 4.03
N PRO A 81 4.65 -8.53 4.12
CA PRO A 81 5.48 -7.63 4.91
C PRO A 81 5.34 -6.19 4.39
N PRO A 82 5.38 -5.17 5.26
CA PRO A 82 5.21 -3.79 4.84
C PRO A 82 6.33 -3.37 3.90
N VAL A 83 5.97 -2.55 2.90
CA VAL A 83 6.95 -1.99 1.96
C VAL A 83 7.48 -0.69 2.57
N VAL A 84 8.70 -0.30 2.22
CA VAL A 84 9.16 1.07 2.44
C VAL A 84 8.23 1.98 1.64
N ALA A 85 7.23 2.55 2.28
CA ALA A 85 6.33 3.48 1.62
C ALA A 85 7.15 4.71 1.18
N PRO A 86 6.86 5.28 0.00
CA PRO A 86 7.38 6.59 -0.37
C PRO A 86 7.05 7.59 0.74
N ASP A 87 7.85 8.65 0.85
CA ASP A 87 7.48 9.75 1.74
C ASP A 87 6.12 10.35 1.33
N LEU A 88 5.54 11.13 2.24
CA LEU A 88 4.20 11.70 2.04
C LEU A 88 4.14 12.63 0.81
N GLU A 89 5.24 13.25 0.43
CA GLU A 89 5.30 14.17 -0.72
C GLU A 89 5.24 13.37 -2.03
N ALA A 90 6.04 12.31 -2.13
CA ALA A 90 6.01 11.37 -3.25
C ALA A 90 4.65 10.68 -3.36
N LEU A 91 4.01 10.31 -2.24
CA LEU A 91 2.65 9.80 -2.25
C LEU A 91 1.64 10.85 -2.72
N ALA A 92 1.73 12.11 -2.27
CA ALA A 92 0.81 13.15 -2.72
C ALA A 92 0.87 13.37 -4.24
N GLN A 93 2.06 13.24 -4.83
CA GLN A 93 2.27 13.40 -6.27
C GLN A 93 1.90 12.14 -7.08
N HIS A 94 2.27 10.95 -6.62
CA HIS A 94 2.24 9.69 -7.39
C HIS A 94 1.55 8.53 -6.66
N TRP A 95 0.51 8.81 -5.87
CA TRP A 95 -0.15 7.78 -5.04
C TRP A 95 -0.60 6.54 -5.82
N SER A 96 -1.14 6.71 -7.04
CA SER A 96 -1.72 5.62 -7.81
C SER A 96 -0.65 4.65 -8.29
N GLU A 97 0.52 5.17 -8.68
CA GLU A 97 1.71 4.39 -9.04
C GLU A 97 2.22 3.64 -7.81
N ALA A 98 2.39 4.32 -6.67
CA ALA A 98 2.83 3.70 -5.42
C ALA A 98 1.91 2.56 -4.95
N VAL A 99 0.60 2.73 -5.09
CA VAL A 99 -0.40 1.70 -4.76
C VAL A 99 -0.30 0.50 -5.71
N ILE A 100 -0.17 0.76 -7.02
CA ILE A 100 -0.05 -0.28 -8.05
C ILE A 100 1.25 -1.08 -7.85
N GLU A 101 2.36 -0.41 -7.56
CA GLU A 101 3.65 -1.04 -7.31
C GLU A 101 3.58 -2.02 -6.15
N GLN A 102 2.75 -1.71 -5.14
CA GLN A 102 2.52 -2.60 -4.00
C GLN A 102 1.48 -3.70 -4.25
N GLY A 103 0.92 -3.78 -5.46
CA GLY A 103 -0.02 -4.83 -5.87
C GLY A 103 -1.49 -4.54 -5.55
N TYR A 104 -1.78 -3.37 -4.97
CA TYR A 104 -3.13 -2.95 -4.63
C TYR A 104 -3.89 -2.40 -5.85
N GLU A 105 -5.23 -2.42 -5.81
CA GLU A 105 -6.07 -1.74 -6.78
C GLU A 105 -6.30 -0.28 -6.38
N PRO A 106 -5.98 0.72 -7.23
CA PRO A 106 -6.24 2.12 -6.91
C PRO A 106 -7.71 2.40 -6.58
N ILE A 107 -8.65 1.75 -7.28
CA ILE A 107 -10.08 1.95 -7.06
C ILE A 107 -10.51 1.43 -5.68
N GLU A 108 -10.01 0.27 -5.26
CA GLU A 108 -10.32 -0.31 -3.95
C GLU A 108 -9.67 0.50 -2.82
N VAL A 109 -8.43 0.94 -3.02
CA VAL A 109 -7.74 1.81 -2.06
C VAL A 109 -8.45 3.15 -1.93
N GLU A 110 -8.80 3.80 -3.04
CA GLU A 110 -9.60 5.03 -3.05
C GLU A 110 -10.94 4.82 -2.32
N ALA A 111 -11.63 3.70 -2.57
CA ALA A 111 -12.88 3.38 -1.90
C ALA A 111 -12.69 3.17 -0.39
N ARG A 112 -11.58 2.55 0.05
CA ARG A 112 -11.26 2.39 1.47
C ARG A 112 -10.91 3.72 2.13
N ILE A 113 -10.03 4.51 1.53
CA ILE A 113 -9.58 5.81 2.05
C ILE A 113 -10.75 6.80 2.09
N GLY A 114 -11.50 6.93 0.99
CA GLY A 114 -12.66 7.83 0.83
C GLY A 114 -14.00 7.25 1.29
N ARG A 115 -14.01 6.08 1.92
CA ARG A 115 -15.21 5.36 2.43
C ARG A 115 -16.33 5.20 1.40
N GLY A 116 -15.97 4.92 0.15
CA GLY A 116 -16.88 4.59 -0.95
C GLY A 116 -17.75 5.71 -1.48
N ARG A 117 -17.72 6.92 -0.89
CA ARG A 117 -18.51 8.09 -1.34
C ARG A 117 -17.65 9.26 -1.82
N GLN A 118 -16.46 9.42 -1.27
CA GLN A 118 -15.51 10.44 -1.68
C GLN A 118 -14.34 9.80 -2.40
N ARG A 119 -13.69 10.56 -3.27
CA ARG A 119 -12.48 10.14 -3.99
C ARG A 119 -11.34 11.14 -3.73
N PRO A 120 -10.90 11.27 -2.47
CA PRO A 120 -10.00 12.35 -2.08
C PRO A 120 -8.62 12.26 -2.75
N LEU A 121 -8.13 11.07 -3.10
CA LEU A 121 -6.83 10.91 -3.75
C LEU A 121 -6.93 11.25 -5.25
N SER A 122 -8.01 10.80 -5.92
CA SER A 122 -8.31 11.23 -7.29
C SER A 122 -8.57 12.73 -7.41
N ASP A 123 -9.28 13.31 -6.43
CA ASP A 123 -9.58 14.74 -6.40
C ASP A 123 -8.31 15.55 -6.13
N LEU A 124 -7.40 15.05 -5.29
CA LEU A 124 -6.05 15.59 -5.12
C LEU A 124 -5.28 15.58 -6.45
N SER A 125 -5.23 14.44 -7.16
CA SER A 125 -4.54 14.34 -8.46
C SER A 125 -5.05 15.37 -9.46
N ARG A 126 -6.37 15.54 -9.58
CA ARG A 126 -6.95 16.58 -10.45
C ARG A 126 -6.61 18.00 -9.99
N LEU A 127 -6.50 18.22 -8.68
CA LEU A 127 -6.17 19.54 -8.13
C LEU A 127 -4.72 19.92 -8.44
N ILE A 128 -3.78 18.98 -8.38
CA ILE A 128 -2.35 19.24 -8.67
C ILE A 128 -2.05 19.28 -10.18
N GLU A 129 -3.00 18.91 -11.03
CA GLU A 129 -2.95 19.18 -12.48
C GLU A 129 -3.32 20.63 -12.84
N ASP A 130 -3.99 21.37 -11.93
CA ASP A 130 -4.35 22.77 -12.13
C ASP A 130 -3.12 23.67 -12.02
N ALA A 131 -2.74 24.31 -13.12
CA ALA A 131 -1.57 25.19 -13.19
C ALA A 131 -1.60 26.35 -12.16
N GLY A 132 -2.79 26.85 -11.81
CA GLY A 132 -2.95 27.88 -10.79
C GLY A 132 -2.69 27.36 -9.37
N VAL A 133 -3.04 26.10 -9.10
CA VAL A 133 -2.67 25.43 -7.85
C VAL A 133 -1.18 25.14 -7.81
N VAL A 134 -0.60 24.58 -8.87
CA VAL A 134 0.85 24.31 -8.95
C VAL A 134 1.65 25.59 -8.71
N GLY A 135 1.29 26.68 -9.39
CA GLY A 135 1.94 27.96 -9.18
C GLY A 135 1.73 28.56 -7.78
N ARG A 136 0.70 28.16 -7.02
CA ARG A 136 0.57 28.50 -5.58
C ARG A 136 1.48 27.63 -4.72
N ILE A 137 1.54 26.33 -4.97
CA ILE A 137 2.41 25.39 -4.24
C ILE A 137 3.87 25.83 -4.34
N GLU A 138 4.35 26.10 -5.55
CA GLU A 138 5.71 26.57 -5.82
C GLU A 138 6.05 27.88 -5.10
N ARG A 139 5.08 28.79 -4.95
CA ARG A 139 5.28 30.09 -4.29
C ARG A 139 5.20 30.05 -2.76
N THR A 140 4.56 29.03 -2.18
CA THR A 140 4.28 28.99 -0.74
C THR A 140 5.28 28.13 0.01
N SER A 141 5.54 26.92 -0.47
CA SER A 141 6.33 25.91 0.24
C SER A 141 7.18 25.02 -0.67
N GLY A 142 6.86 24.95 -1.97
CA GLY A 142 7.40 23.93 -2.87
C GLY A 142 6.97 22.51 -2.49
N SER A 143 6.06 22.35 -1.51
CA SER A 143 5.58 21.06 -1.01
C SER A 143 4.05 21.01 -1.10
N ILE A 144 3.56 20.01 -1.81
CA ILE A 144 2.17 19.63 -1.94
C ILE A 144 1.64 19.29 -0.55
N MET A 145 2.35 18.50 0.26
CA MET A 145 1.87 18.15 1.59
C MET A 145 1.70 19.37 2.50
N ALA A 146 2.64 20.31 2.48
CA ALA A 146 2.51 21.56 3.24
C ALA A 146 1.29 22.39 2.78
N TYR A 147 1.14 22.58 1.46
CA TYR A 147 0.00 23.30 0.89
C TYR A 147 -1.33 22.61 1.21
N MET A 148 -1.41 21.29 1.07
CA MET A 148 -2.63 20.54 1.37
C MET A 148 -2.94 20.58 2.87
N THR A 149 -1.95 20.50 3.76
CA THR A 149 -2.20 20.59 5.21
C THR A 149 -2.79 21.95 5.60
N GLU A 150 -2.32 23.02 4.95
CA GLU A 150 -2.82 24.38 5.18
C GLU A 150 -4.22 24.59 4.58
N PHE A 151 -4.39 24.31 3.28
CA PHE A 151 -5.57 24.73 2.52
C PHE A 151 -6.59 23.62 2.25
N HIS A 152 -6.17 22.36 2.22
CA HIS A 152 -7.00 21.19 1.90
C HIS A 152 -6.72 20.00 2.83
N PRO A 153 -6.88 20.15 4.16
CA PRO A 153 -6.40 19.18 5.15
C PRO A 153 -7.02 17.78 5.00
N ASN A 154 -8.20 17.69 4.38
CA ASN A 154 -8.80 16.41 4.02
C ASN A 154 -8.00 15.60 2.99
N TYR A 155 -7.32 16.28 2.04
CA TYR A 155 -6.45 15.60 1.07
C TYR A 155 -5.11 15.22 1.70
N ALA A 156 -4.51 16.10 2.51
CA ALA A 156 -3.32 15.76 3.28
C ALA A 156 -3.56 14.55 4.19
N TYR A 157 -4.72 14.51 4.86
CA TYR A 157 -5.14 13.38 5.67
C TYR A 157 -5.33 12.09 4.86
N ALA A 158 -5.92 12.17 3.66
CA ALA A 158 -6.07 11.00 2.79
C ALA A 158 -4.71 10.41 2.38
N VAL A 159 -3.71 11.26 2.08
CA VAL A 159 -2.33 10.83 1.79
C VAL A 159 -1.67 10.22 3.03
N ALA A 160 -1.81 10.83 4.20
CA ALA A 160 -1.25 10.30 5.44
C ALA A 160 -1.87 8.95 5.81
N LYS A 161 -3.18 8.79 5.65
CA LYS A 161 -3.87 7.50 5.86
C LYS A 161 -3.44 6.45 4.84
N LEU A 162 -3.21 6.85 3.58
CA LEU A 162 -2.63 5.97 2.58
C LEU A 162 -1.24 5.50 2.99
N TYR A 163 -0.39 6.40 3.50
CA TYR A 163 0.92 6.03 4.01
C TYR A 163 0.83 4.93 5.07
N VAL A 164 -0.01 5.14 6.10
CA VAL A 164 -0.25 4.17 7.18
C VAL A 164 -0.70 2.80 6.63
N LEU A 165 -1.58 2.81 5.63
CA LEU A 165 -1.99 1.58 4.93
C LEU A 165 -0.81 0.87 4.24
N LEU A 166 0.05 1.61 3.53
CA LEU A 166 1.16 1.04 2.77
C LEU A 166 2.29 0.53 3.66
N VAL A 167 2.56 1.18 4.80
CA VAL A 167 3.53 0.69 5.80
C VAL A 167 2.98 -0.39 6.71
N GLY A 168 1.71 -0.78 6.54
CA GLY A 168 1.10 -1.90 7.26
C GLY A 168 0.95 -1.67 8.76
N ASP A 169 0.87 -0.42 9.23
CA ASP A 169 0.59 -0.12 10.63
C ASP A 169 -0.91 -0.28 10.90
N LYS A 170 -1.28 -1.50 11.29
CA LYS A 170 -2.67 -1.91 11.49
C LYS A 170 -3.33 -1.19 12.65
N ASP A 171 -2.59 -0.96 13.74
CA ASP A 171 -3.15 -0.35 14.95
C ASP A 171 -3.50 1.12 14.69
N GLU A 172 -2.60 1.88 14.06
CA GLU A 172 -2.86 3.26 13.67
C GLU A 172 -3.99 3.33 12.63
N LEU A 173 -4.00 2.42 11.64
CA LEU A 173 -5.05 2.38 10.63
C LEU A 173 -6.42 2.08 11.22
N GLU A 174 -6.52 1.10 12.13
CA GLU A 174 -7.76 0.76 12.83
C GLU A 174 -8.25 1.91 13.72
N MET A 175 -7.35 2.58 14.45
CA MET A 175 -7.68 3.74 15.27
C MET A 175 -8.23 4.88 14.41
N LEU A 176 -7.50 5.28 13.36
CA LEU A 176 -7.97 6.28 12.39
C LEU A 176 -9.34 5.86 11.83
N GLU A 177 -9.48 4.60 11.44
CA GLU A 177 -10.71 4.08 10.89
C GLU A 177 -11.86 4.00 11.90
N ALA A 178 -11.62 3.97 13.21
CA ALA A 178 -12.63 3.96 14.26
C ALA A 178 -13.06 5.37 14.70
N GLU A 179 -12.15 6.35 14.62
CA GLU A 179 -12.43 7.75 14.94
C GLU A 179 -13.30 8.42 13.86
N GLU A 180 -13.00 8.21 12.57
CA GLU A 180 -13.74 8.83 11.47
C GLU A 180 -15.26 8.53 11.40
N PRO A 181 -15.76 7.27 11.57
CA PRO A 181 -17.15 6.92 11.30
C PRO A 181 -18.12 7.50 12.32
N SER A 182 -17.65 7.72 13.55
CA SER A 182 -18.43 8.30 14.63
C SER A 182 -18.44 9.83 14.57
N MET A 183 -17.32 10.43 14.14
CA MET A 183 -17.10 11.88 14.20
C MET A 183 -17.68 12.60 12.97
N PHE A 184 -17.36 12.21 11.73
CA PHE A 184 -17.57 13.10 10.58
C PHE A 184 -19.04 13.35 10.17
N ARG A 185 -19.96 12.42 10.42
CA ARG A 185 -21.37 12.60 10.00
C ARG A 185 -22.11 13.67 10.79
N LYS A 186 -21.65 14.02 11.98
CA LYS A 186 -22.34 14.94 12.91
C LYS A 186 -21.49 16.13 13.35
N MET A 187 -20.20 16.12 13.02
CA MET A 187 -19.23 17.10 13.46
C MET A 187 -19.24 18.38 12.61
N PRO A 188 -19.16 19.58 13.23
CA PRO A 188 -18.96 20.85 12.53
C PRO A 188 -17.68 20.85 11.68
N ARG A 189 -17.68 21.54 10.53
CA ARG A 189 -16.54 21.56 9.60
C ARG A 189 -15.21 21.96 10.26
N ALA A 190 -15.23 22.91 11.19
CA ALA A 190 -14.02 23.36 11.90
C ALA A 190 -13.37 22.23 12.72
N GLU A 191 -14.18 21.42 13.40
CA GLU A 191 -13.70 20.27 14.16
C GLU A 191 -13.20 19.15 13.23
N GLN A 192 -13.81 18.96 12.05
CA GLN A 192 -13.31 18.02 11.05
C GLN A 192 -11.93 18.42 10.54
N VAL A 193 -11.74 19.72 10.28
CA VAL A 193 -10.46 20.31 9.85
C VAL A 193 -9.39 20.11 10.91
N GLU A 194 -9.70 20.38 12.17
CA GLU A 194 -8.79 20.19 13.29
C GLU A 194 -8.39 18.71 13.44
N PHE A 195 -9.36 17.79 13.32
CA PHE A 195 -9.10 16.35 13.35
C PHE A 195 -8.11 15.94 12.25
N TRP A 196 -8.34 16.36 11.00
CA TRP A 196 -7.45 16.01 9.89
C TRP A 196 -6.03 16.52 10.12
N ARG A 197 -5.88 17.79 10.54
CA ARG A 197 -4.56 18.38 10.80
C ARG A 197 -3.82 17.63 11.91
N ARG A 198 -4.47 17.40 13.05
CA ARG A 198 -3.86 16.65 14.16
C ARG A 198 -3.44 15.23 13.77
N SER A 199 -4.25 14.56 12.96
CA SER A 199 -3.94 13.22 12.48
C SER A 199 -2.73 13.22 11.56
N VAL A 200 -2.65 14.18 10.63
CA VAL A 200 -1.47 14.36 9.75
C VAL A 200 -0.23 14.66 10.57
N GLU A 201 -0.31 15.59 11.53
CA GLU A 201 0.81 15.94 12.43
C GLU A 201 1.28 14.74 13.25
N ARG A 202 0.36 13.94 13.81
CA ARG A 202 0.67 12.71 14.55
C ARG A 202 1.44 11.73 13.69
N ILE A 203 0.94 11.46 12.48
CA ILE A 203 1.58 10.54 11.54
C ILE A 203 2.97 11.07 11.16
N GLN A 204 3.09 12.34 10.77
CA GLN A 204 4.38 12.96 10.45
C GLN A 204 5.39 12.92 11.59
N HIS A 205 4.94 13.08 12.84
CA HIS A 205 5.82 12.96 14.00
C HIS A 205 6.30 11.51 14.18
N SER A 206 5.44 10.52 13.98
CA SER A 206 5.80 9.11 14.01
C SER A 206 6.85 8.74 12.96
N LEU A 207 6.91 9.45 11.83
CA LEU A 207 7.92 9.21 10.78
C LEU A 207 9.32 9.73 11.14
N ASN A 208 9.37 10.76 11.98
CA ASN A 208 10.59 11.47 12.34
C ASN A 208 11.18 11.06 13.70
N SER A 209 10.57 10.07 14.36
CA SER A 209 10.95 9.56 15.70
C SER A 209 11.64 8.21 15.58
#